data_AF-A0A2V8GMD9-F1
#
_entry.id   AF-A0A2V8GMD9-F1
#
_cell.length_a   1.000
_cell.length_b   1.000
_cell.length_c   1.000
_cell.angle_alpha   90.00
_cell.angle_beta   90.00
_cell.angle_gamma   90.00
#
_symmetry.space_group_name_H-M   'P 1'
#
loop_
_entity.id
_entity.type
_entity.pdbx_description
1 polymer ?
#
loop_
_entity_poly.entity_id
_entity_poly.type
_entity_poly.pdbx_seq_one_letter_code
_entity_poly.pdbx_strand_id
1 'polypeptide(L)'
;MKEIQENKEKDRAAAKQLAQRYRYEFVDLKGSHLDLELFHSIQVDLMFRYNFVPLRLEGNALVVAMADPSDLVVIDEVSALLGRPLVIKVAPLSEIQDLLKKSESSQRMLEEATEGFKLDLIREDESGEETITIEKITQEESSPIIRLVDTIIFTALERRASDIHIETRDTEVGVKYRIDGSLNE
;
A
#
# COMPACT_ATOMS: atom_id res chain seq x y z
N MET A 1 17.42 -20.66 9.41
CA MET A 1 17.02 -20.97 8.02
C MET A 1 16.17 -22.23 7.96
N LYS A 2 16.68 -23.42 8.37
CA LYS A 2 15.95 -24.70 8.29
C LYS A 2 14.65 -24.74 9.14
N GLU A 3 14.71 -24.20 10.36
CA GLU A 3 13.59 -24.15 11.32
C GLU A 3 12.45 -23.19 10.90
N ILE A 4 12.78 -22.07 10.25
CA ILE A 4 11.79 -21.13 9.71
C ILE A 4 11.01 -21.77 8.56
N GLN A 5 11.71 -22.51 7.68
CA GLN A 5 11.08 -23.21 6.57
C GLN A 5 10.15 -24.32 7.07
N GLU A 6 10.57 -25.06 8.09
CA GLU A 6 9.78 -26.12 8.72
C GLU A 6 8.49 -25.58 9.38
N ASN A 7 8.57 -24.42 10.04
CA ASN A 7 7.40 -23.76 10.60
C ASN A 7 6.43 -23.25 9.52
N LYS A 8 6.91 -22.71 8.39
CA LYS A 8 6.04 -22.27 7.29
C LYS A 8 5.34 -23.44 6.60
N GLU A 9 6.02 -24.57 6.43
CA GLU A 9 5.40 -25.79 5.90
C GLU A 9 4.31 -26.32 6.84
N LYS A 10 4.55 -26.31 8.15
CA LYS A 10 3.58 -26.72 9.17
C LYS A 10 2.35 -25.81 9.20
N ASP A 11 2.56 -24.50 9.15
CA ASP A 11 1.49 -23.49 9.07
C ASP A 11 0.63 -23.69 7.81
N ARG A 12 1.27 -23.89 6.66
CA ARG A 12 0.58 -24.18 5.40
C ARG A 12 -0.24 -25.47 5.46
N ALA A 13 0.29 -26.52 6.09
CA ALA A 13 -0.45 -27.77 6.30
C ALA A 13 -1.67 -27.55 7.20
N ALA A 14 -1.53 -26.77 8.28
CA ALA A 14 -2.65 -26.43 9.17
C ALA A 14 -3.74 -25.62 8.45
N ALA A 15 -3.36 -24.61 7.66
CA ALA A 15 -4.28 -23.82 6.86
C ALA A 15 -5.07 -24.68 5.85
N LYS A 16 -4.41 -25.65 5.18
CA LYS A 16 -5.09 -26.60 4.29
C LYS A 16 -6.10 -27.48 5.04
N GLN A 17 -5.77 -27.93 6.24
CA GLN A 17 -6.69 -28.73 7.06
C GLN A 17 -7.91 -27.91 7.51
N LEU A 18 -7.70 -26.65 7.90
CA LEU A 18 -8.78 -25.72 8.25
C LEU A 18 -9.72 -25.48 7.06
N ALA A 19 -9.14 -25.20 5.88
CA ALA A 19 -9.89 -25.03 4.64
C ALA A 19 -10.80 -26.23 4.34
N GLN A 20 -10.25 -27.45 4.45
CA GLN A 20 -11.03 -28.69 4.23
C GLN A 20 -12.11 -28.89 5.29
N ARG A 21 -11.80 -28.65 6.57
CA ARG A 21 -12.73 -28.85 7.69
C ARG A 21 -13.97 -27.95 7.57
N TYR A 22 -13.75 -26.68 7.22
CA TYR A 22 -14.81 -25.67 7.13
C TYR A 22 -15.34 -25.46 5.70
N ARG A 23 -14.85 -26.24 4.73
CA ARG A 23 -15.24 -26.20 3.31
C ARG A 23 -14.98 -24.85 2.63
N TYR A 24 -13.90 -24.18 3.01
CA TYR A 24 -13.40 -23.00 2.32
C TYR A 24 -12.32 -23.38 1.29
N GLU A 25 -12.15 -22.54 0.28
CA GLU A 25 -11.05 -22.71 -0.68
C GLU A 25 -9.72 -22.30 -0.05
N PHE A 26 -8.69 -23.14 -0.23
CA PHE A 26 -7.32 -22.76 0.12
C PHE A 26 -6.71 -21.92 -1.00
N VAL A 27 -6.05 -20.81 -0.65
CA VAL A 27 -5.36 -19.92 -1.59
C VAL A 27 -3.88 -19.79 -1.22
N ASP A 28 -3.01 -19.79 -2.24
CA ASP A 28 -1.59 -19.47 -2.10
C ASP A 28 -1.39 -17.99 -2.44
N LEU A 29 -0.96 -17.19 -1.46
CA LEU A 29 -0.83 -15.75 -1.63
C LEU A 29 0.42 -15.35 -2.40
N LYS A 30 1.40 -16.25 -2.57
CA LYS A 30 2.63 -15.94 -3.31
C LYS A 30 2.41 -15.89 -4.82
N GLY A 31 1.33 -16.49 -5.31
CA GLY A 31 0.97 -16.53 -6.74
C GLY A 31 -0.41 -15.95 -7.05
N SER A 32 -1.11 -15.38 -6.08
CA SER A 32 -2.44 -14.81 -6.28
C SER A 32 -2.36 -13.42 -6.92
N HIS A 33 -3.29 -13.13 -7.84
CA HIS A 33 -3.52 -11.77 -8.32
C HIS A 33 -4.24 -10.99 -7.21
N LEU A 34 -3.53 -10.05 -6.59
CA LEU A 34 -4.07 -9.12 -5.60
C LEU A 34 -4.49 -7.85 -6.31
N ASP A 35 -5.73 -7.43 -6.10
CA ASP A 35 -6.16 -6.10 -6.48
C ASP A 35 -5.53 -5.07 -5.52
N LEU A 36 -4.52 -4.34 -6.02
CA LEU A 36 -3.73 -3.41 -5.21
C LEU A 36 -4.53 -2.16 -4.80
N GLU A 37 -5.49 -1.71 -5.62
CA GLU A 37 -6.35 -0.58 -5.28
C GLU A 37 -7.25 -0.94 -4.10
N LEU A 38 -7.87 -2.12 -4.19
CA LEU A 38 -8.67 -2.68 -3.12
C LEU A 38 -7.84 -2.90 -1.85
N PHE A 39 -6.61 -3.42 -1.99
CA PHE A 39 -5.70 -3.62 -0.87
C PHE A 39 -5.36 -2.32 -0.14
N HIS A 40 -5.11 -1.22 -0.88
CA HIS A 40 -4.82 0.08 -0.29
C HIS A 40 -6.06 0.82 0.23
N SER A 41 -7.26 0.44 -0.23
CA SER A 41 -8.51 1.03 0.26
C SER A 41 -8.86 0.62 1.70
N ILE A 42 -8.27 -0.48 2.20
CA ILE A 42 -8.52 -1.02 3.54
C ILE A 42 -7.36 -0.64 4.47
N GLN A 43 -7.67 -0.23 5.69
CA GLN A 43 -6.66 0.12 6.69
C GLN A 43 -5.78 -1.10 7.04
N VAL A 44 -4.47 -0.93 6.96
CA VAL A 44 -3.48 -1.99 7.24
C VAL A 44 -3.58 -2.49 8.69
N ASP A 45 -3.85 -1.61 9.65
CA ASP A 45 -4.08 -2.00 11.05
C ASP A 45 -5.25 -2.98 11.20
N LEU A 46 -6.31 -2.80 10.41
CA LEU A 46 -7.47 -3.69 10.41
C LEU A 46 -7.08 -5.09 9.90
N MET A 47 -6.31 -5.12 8.81
CA MET A 47 -5.81 -6.35 8.20
C MET A 47 -4.88 -7.12 9.14
N PHE A 48 -3.99 -6.43 9.86
CA PHE A 48 -3.14 -7.04 10.89
C PHE A 48 -3.94 -7.56 12.08
N ARG A 49 -4.88 -6.76 12.59
CA ARG A 49 -5.69 -7.10 13.75
C ARG A 49 -6.50 -8.37 13.54
N TYR A 50 -7.11 -8.51 12.36
CA TYR A 50 -7.98 -9.64 12.04
C TYR A 50 -7.31 -10.71 11.16
N ASN A 51 -6.01 -10.57 10.86
CA ASN A 51 -5.21 -11.48 10.04
C ASN A 51 -5.91 -11.89 8.73
N PHE A 52 -6.33 -10.91 7.95
CA PHE A 52 -6.90 -11.10 6.62
C PHE A 52 -6.28 -10.16 5.60
N VAL A 53 -6.39 -10.52 4.32
CA VAL A 53 -6.03 -9.66 3.19
C VAL A 53 -7.13 -9.70 2.12
N PRO A 54 -7.50 -8.55 1.53
CA PRO A 54 -8.43 -8.54 0.41
C PRO A 54 -7.75 -9.09 -0.85
N LEU A 55 -8.47 -9.89 -1.63
CA LEU A 55 -7.98 -10.44 -2.89
C LEU A 55 -8.57 -9.72 -4.10
N ARG A 56 -9.90 -9.63 -4.14
CA ARG A 56 -10.66 -9.02 -5.23
C ARG A 56 -12.09 -8.72 -4.81
N LEU A 57 -12.76 -7.87 -5.56
CA LEU A 57 -14.20 -7.65 -5.44
C LEU A 57 -14.95 -8.51 -6.46
N GLU A 58 -16.00 -9.20 -6.00
CA GLU A 58 -16.93 -9.96 -6.83
C GLU A 58 -18.34 -9.39 -6.67
N GLY A 59 -18.69 -8.44 -7.55
CA GLY A 59 -19.95 -7.71 -7.45
C GLY A 59 -20.01 -6.89 -6.16
N ASN A 60 -20.88 -7.28 -5.23
CA ASN A 60 -20.97 -6.63 -3.91
C ASN A 60 -20.16 -7.35 -2.81
N ALA A 61 -19.63 -8.55 -3.10
CA ALA A 61 -18.93 -9.35 -2.11
C ALA A 61 -17.40 -9.13 -2.20
N LEU A 62 -16.76 -9.04 -1.05
CA LEU A 62 -15.32 -8.92 -0.94
C LEU A 62 -14.71 -10.31 -0.73
N VAL A 63 -13.88 -10.75 -1.68
CA VAL A 63 -13.12 -11.99 -1.51
C VAL A 63 -11.90 -11.69 -0.64
N VAL A 64 -11.80 -12.36 0.49
CA VAL A 64 -10.71 -12.19 1.46
C VAL A 64 -9.98 -13.50 1.69
N ALA A 65 -8.67 -13.44 1.91
CA ALA A 65 -7.91 -14.55 2.46
C ALA A 65 -7.71 -14.33 3.96
N MET A 66 -8.05 -15.32 4.78
CA MET A 66 -7.97 -15.25 6.24
C MET A 66 -7.25 -16.47 6.82
N ALA A 67 -6.54 -16.30 7.92
CA ALA A 67 -5.78 -17.37 8.56
C ALA A 67 -6.69 -18.38 9.27
N ASP A 68 -7.70 -17.90 9.98
CA ASP A 68 -8.58 -18.73 10.81
C ASP A 68 -10.06 -18.47 10.50
N PRO A 69 -10.71 -19.32 9.68
CA PRO A 69 -12.12 -19.18 9.36
C PRO A 69 -13.07 -19.75 10.42
N SER A 70 -12.57 -20.22 11.58
CA SER A 70 -13.40 -20.82 12.62
C SER A 70 -14.11 -19.80 13.52
N ASP A 71 -13.59 -18.56 13.56
CA ASP A 71 -14.18 -17.47 14.32
C ASP A 71 -15.20 -16.71 13.48
N LEU A 72 -16.46 -17.15 13.59
CA LEU A 72 -17.59 -16.51 12.90
C LEU A 72 -17.84 -15.08 13.39
N VAL A 73 -17.49 -14.77 14.65
CA VAL A 73 -17.67 -13.42 15.21
C VAL A 73 -16.73 -12.45 14.52
N VAL A 74 -15.46 -12.84 14.34
CA VAL A 74 -14.47 -12.04 13.58
C VAL A 74 -14.93 -11.82 12.14
N ILE A 75 -15.45 -12.85 11.49
CA ILE A 75 -15.97 -12.74 10.11
C ILE A 75 -17.09 -11.71 10.02
N ASP A 76 -18.07 -11.78 10.93
CA ASP A 76 -19.20 -10.86 10.97
C ASP A 76 -18.76 -9.43 11.32
N GLU A 77 -17.81 -9.27 12.24
CA GLU A 77 -17.22 -7.97 12.57
C GLU A 77 -16.50 -7.34 11.38
N VAL A 78 -15.64 -8.10 10.68
CA VAL A 78 -14.93 -7.61 9.49
C VAL A 78 -15.91 -7.26 8.37
N SER A 79 -16.93 -8.09 8.15
CA SER A 79 -18.01 -7.84 7.19
C SER A 79 -18.75 -6.52 7.49
N ALA A 80 -19.09 -6.29 8.76
CA ALA A 80 -19.77 -5.08 9.21
C ALA A 80 -18.88 -3.83 9.09
N LEU A 81 -17.59 -3.94 9.46
CA LEU A 81 -16.63 -2.84 9.36
C LEU A 81 -16.35 -2.43 7.91
N LEU A 82 -16.32 -3.40 6.99
CA LEU A 82 -16.11 -3.16 5.56
C LEU A 82 -17.41 -2.84 4.81
N GLY A 83 -18.57 -3.00 5.47
CA GLY A 83 -19.89 -2.74 4.91
C GLY A 83 -20.27 -3.65 3.74
N ARG A 84 -19.66 -4.84 3.64
CA ARG A 84 -19.80 -5.74 2.48
C ARG A 84 -19.75 -7.20 2.91
N PRO A 85 -20.54 -8.09 2.28
CA PRO A 85 -20.46 -9.53 2.54
C PRO A 85 -19.09 -10.08 2.13
N LEU A 86 -18.58 -11.03 2.90
CA LEU A 86 -17.26 -11.63 2.68
C LEU A 86 -17.37 -13.01 2.02
N VAL A 87 -16.51 -13.26 1.03
CA VAL A 87 -16.23 -14.59 0.50
C VAL A 87 -14.87 -15.02 1.01
N ILE A 88 -14.84 -16.01 1.90
CA ILE A 88 -13.63 -16.38 2.63
C ILE A 88 -12.85 -17.44 1.86
N LYS A 89 -11.56 -17.18 1.71
CA LYS A 89 -10.54 -18.16 1.35
C LYS A 89 -9.57 -18.30 2.52
N VAL A 90 -8.98 -19.47 2.65
CA VAL A 90 -8.02 -19.75 3.72
C VAL A 90 -6.61 -19.67 3.18
N ALA A 91 -5.76 -18.89 3.83
CA ALA A 91 -4.34 -18.80 3.52
C ALA A 91 -3.50 -19.04 4.78
N PRO A 92 -2.22 -19.45 4.64
CA PRO A 92 -1.33 -19.59 5.78
C PRO A 92 -1.13 -18.24 6.49
N LEU A 93 -1.13 -18.24 7.82
CA LEU A 93 -0.94 -17.02 8.62
C LEU A 93 0.40 -16.34 8.29
N SER A 94 1.45 -17.15 8.11
CA SER A 94 2.78 -16.66 7.74
C SER A 94 2.79 -15.93 6.39
N GLU A 95 1.98 -16.36 5.42
CA GLU A 95 1.90 -15.69 4.11
C GLU A 95 1.12 -14.38 4.19
N ILE A 96 0.03 -14.34 4.97
CA ILE A 96 -0.73 -13.10 5.25
C ILE A 96 0.18 -12.07 5.91
N GLN A 97 0.89 -12.47 6.97
CA GLN A 97 1.79 -11.57 7.70
C GLN A 97 2.99 -11.12 6.87
N ASP A 98 3.57 -12.02 6.05
CA ASP A 98 4.66 -11.65 5.14
C ASP A 98 4.19 -10.60 4.12
N LEU A 99 2.94 -10.71 3.62
CA LEU A 99 2.37 -9.74 2.68
C LEU A 99 2.13 -8.39 3.36
N LEU A 100 1.49 -8.37 4.53
CA LEU A 100 1.22 -7.16 5.29
C LEU A 100 2.49 -6.42 5.73
N LYS A 101 3.54 -7.15 6.12
CA LYS A 101 4.83 -6.54 6.47
C LYS A 101 5.52 -5.90 5.27
N LYS A 102 5.41 -6.51 4.08
CA LYS A 102 5.96 -5.93 2.85
C LYS A 102 5.22 -4.65 2.45
N SER A 103 3.90 -4.63 2.60
CA SER A 103 3.12 -3.42 2.32
C SER A 103 3.39 -2.33 3.33
N GLU A 104 3.45 -2.65 4.62
CA GLU A 104 3.76 -1.68 5.68
C GLU A 104 5.17 -1.11 5.52
N SER A 105 6.18 -1.93 5.22
CA SER A 105 7.54 -1.44 4.98
C SER A 105 7.59 -0.51 3.76
N SER A 106 6.84 -0.84 2.71
CA SER A 106 6.75 0.00 1.50
C SER A 106 6.00 1.31 1.79
N GLN A 107 4.94 1.26 2.59
CA GLN A 107 4.17 2.45 3.02
C GLN A 107 4.99 3.32 3.97
N ARG A 108 5.68 2.75 4.96
CA ARG A 108 6.58 3.49 5.86
C ARG A 108 7.76 4.11 5.11
N MET A 109 8.32 3.44 4.10
CA MET A 109 9.34 4.05 3.25
C MET A 109 8.77 5.22 2.42
N LEU A 110 7.52 5.12 1.95
CA LEU A 110 6.81 6.24 1.33
C LEU A 110 6.51 7.35 2.34
N GLU A 111 6.11 7.02 3.56
CA GLU A 111 5.79 7.96 4.64
C GLU A 111 7.03 8.69 5.12
N GLU A 112 8.14 8.01 5.39
CA GLU A 112 9.44 8.60 5.73
C GLU A 112 9.95 9.51 4.59
N ALA A 113 9.77 9.09 3.34
CA ALA A 113 10.05 9.94 2.19
C ALA A 113 9.12 11.16 2.11
N THR A 114 7.86 11.08 2.57
CA THR A 114 6.94 12.24 2.60
C THR A 114 7.04 13.09 3.87
N GLU A 115 7.46 12.56 5.02
CA GLU A 115 7.64 13.31 6.27
C GLU A 115 8.86 14.21 6.19
N GLY A 116 9.93 13.76 5.52
CA GLY A 116 11.04 14.63 5.13
C GLY A 116 10.60 15.82 4.27
N PHE A 117 9.56 15.65 3.45
CA PHE A 117 8.97 16.72 2.63
C PHE A 117 7.92 17.57 3.37
N LYS A 118 7.18 17.01 4.34
CA LYS A 118 6.20 17.77 5.15
C LYS A 118 6.87 18.73 6.13
N LEU A 119 8.06 18.41 6.64
CA LEU A 119 8.78 19.30 7.56
C LEU A 119 9.26 20.59 6.87
N ASP A 120 9.52 20.54 5.55
CA ASP A 120 9.97 21.69 4.75
C ASP A 120 8.80 22.54 4.21
N LEU A 121 7.56 22.03 4.25
CA LEU A 121 6.36 22.79 3.87
C LEU A 121 5.78 23.63 5.03
N ILE A 122 6.23 23.42 6.28
CA ILE A 122 5.70 24.10 7.47
C ILE A 122 6.62 25.26 7.91
N ARG A 123 7.78 25.44 7.28
CA ARG A 123 8.63 26.62 7.47
C ARG A 123 8.58 27.49 6.22
N GLU A 124 7.98 28.67 6.39
CA GLU A 124 7.82 29.77 5.42
C GLU A 124 6.58 29.59 4.50
N ASP A 125 5.52 30.43 4.53
CA ASP A 125 5.43 31.84 4.89
C ASP A 125 4.14 32.24 5.65
N GLU A 126 4.14 33.46 6.16
CA GLU A 126 3.05 34.15 6.88
C GLU A 126 2.06 34.86 5.93
N SER A 127 1.78 34.32 4.73
CA SER A 127 0.92 34.99 3.75
C SER A 127 -0.31 34.15 3.46
N GLY A 128 -1.36 34.34 4.27
CA GLY A 128 -2.64 33.64 4.15
C GLY A 128 -3.39 33.88 2.84
N GLU A 129 -3.03 33.14 1.78
CA GLU A 129 -3.90 32.87 0.63
C GLU A 129 -4.16 31.36 0.51
N GLU A 130 -5.41 30.98 0.80
CA GLU A 130 -5.90 29.61 0.71
C GLU A 130 -6.08 29.13 -0.74
N THR A 131 -5.42 28.00 -1.02
CA THR A 131 -5.90 26.82 -1.75
C THR A 131 -6.34 26.96 -3.21
N ILE A 132 -5.56 26.34 -4.10
CA ILE A 132 -6.10 25.70 -5.30
C ILE A 132 -5.77 24.20 -5.24
N THR A 133 -6.83 23.43 -5.49
CA THR A 133 -7.18 22.11 -4.95
C THR A 133 -6.48 20.92 -5.62
N ILE A 134 -6.36 19.86 -4.83
CA ILE A 134 -5.96 18.47 -5.13
C ILE A 134 -6.72 17.82 -6.33
N GLU A 135 -7.76 18.46 -6.86
CA GLU A 135 -8.72 17.93 -7.83
C GLU A 135 -8.18 17.70 -9.25
N LYS A 136 -6.90 18.01 -9.54
CA LYS A 136 -6.25 17.61 -10.80
C LYS A 136 -5.14 16.58 -10.63
N ILE A 137 -4.77 16.24 -9.40
CA ILE A 137 -3.90 15.10 -9.08
C ILE A 137 -4.73 13.80 -9.08
N THR A 138 -6.06 13.92 -9.03
CA THR A 138 -7.05 12.83 -9.13
C THR A 138 -7.36 12.45 -10.59
N GLN A 139 -6.34 12.12 -11.38
CA GLN A 139 -6.53 10.96 -12.26
C GLN A 139 -6.11 9.75 -11.46
N GLU A 140 -7.10 9.04 -10.93
CA GLU A 140 -7.02 7.91 -10.00
C GLU A 140 -6.29 6.68 -10.56
N GLU A 141 -5.69 6.78 -11.76
CA GLU A 141 -5.04 5.71 -12.52
C GLU A 141 -3.54 6.00 -12.80
N SER A 142 -2.94 7.04 -12.21
CA SER A 142 -1.53 7.35 -12.45
C SER A 142 -0.62 6.54 -11.53
N SER A 143 0.21 5.67 -12.13
CA SER A 143 1.31 4.95 -11.46
C SER A 143 2.14 5.91 -10.60
N PRO A 144 2.66 5.50 -9.43
CA PRO A 144 3.47 6.37 -8.55
C PRO A 144 4.63 7.07 -9.27
N ILE A 145 5.20 6.43 -10.29
CA ILE A 145 6.25 7.01 -11.14
C ILE A 145 5.72 8.21 -11.93
N ILE A 146 4.49 8.12 -12.44
CA ILE A 146 3.82 9.19 -13.19
C ILE A 146 3.59 10.39 -12.25
N ARG A 147 3.09 10.15 -11.04
CA ARG A 147 2.88 11.22 -10.04
C ARG A 147 4.18 11.92 -9.67
N LEU A 148 5.27 11.17 -9.52
CA LEU A 148 6.59 11.73 -9.25
C LEU A 148 7.05 12.64 -10.39
N VAL A 149 6.90 12.19 -11.64
CA VAL A 149 7.22 12.98 -12.83
C VAL A 149 6.36 14.24 -12.91
N ASP A 150 5.05 14.12 -12.68
CA ASP A 150 4.12 15.25 -12.67
C ASP A 150 4.52 16.29 -11.62
N THR A 151 4.94 15.83 -10.44
CA THR A 151 5.42 16.70 -9.34
C THR A 151 6.69 17.43 -9.72
N ILE A 152 7.65 16.75 -10.35
CA ILE A 152 8.90 17.35 -10.82
C ILE A 152 8.61 18.43 -11.88
N ILE A 153 7.72 18.15 -12.83
CA ILE A 153 7.35 19.10 -13.89
C ILE A 153 6.61 20.30 -13.30
N PHE A 154 5.67 20.06 -12.40
CA PHE A 154 4.91 21.12 -11.76
C PHE A 154 5.81 22.05 -10.94
N THR A 155 6.73 21.47 -10.16
CA THR A 155 7.73 22.23 -9.39
C THR A 155 8.61 23.09 -10.30
N ALA A 156 9.02 22.56 -11.46
CA ALA A 156 9.77 23.34 -12.45
C ALA A 156 8.96 24.52 -13.00
N LEU A 157 7.66 24.33 -13.25
CA LEU A 157 6.77 25.39 -13.74
C LEU A 157 6.54 26.47 -12.68
N GLU A 158 6.23 26.11 -11.44
CA GLU A 158 6.06 27.06 -10.34
C GLU A 158 7.31 27.90 -10.11
N ARG A 159 8.46 27.23 -10.08
CA ARG A 159 9.77 27.87 -9.91
C ARG A 159 10.28 28.56 -11.19
N ARG A 160 9.52 28.52 -12.29
CA ARG A 160 9.89 29.05 -13.62
C ARG A 160 11.29 28.58 -14.07
N ALA A 161 11.62 27.34 -13.75
CA ALA A 161 12.88 26.74 -14.11
C ALA A 161 12.95 26.53 -15.62
N SER A 162 14.09 26.86 -16.22
CA SER A 162 14.34 26.62 -17.64
C SER A 162 14.74 25.17 -17.92
N ASP A 163 15.31 24.48 -16.92
CA ASP A 163 15.82 23.12 -17.05
C ASP A 163 15.61 22.33 -15.75
N ILE A 164 15.35 21.04 -15.93
CA ILE A 164 15.26 20.05 -14.86
C ILE A 164 16.43 19.10 -15.05
N HIS A 165 17.30 19.00 -14.06
CA HIS A 165 18.48 18.14 -14.09
C HIS A 165 18.30 17.00 -13.09
N ILE A 166 18.44 15.75 -13.55
CA ILE A 166 18.28 14.55 -12.72
C ILE A 166 19.64 13.85 -12.64
N GLU A 167 20.18 13.74 -11.43
CA GLU A 167 21.47 13.12 -11.16
C GLU A 167 21.29 11.86 -10.33
N THR A 168 21.87 10.76 -10.78
CA THR A 168 21.96 9.52 -9.99
C THR A 168 23.30 9.46 -9.27
N ARG A 169 23.28 9.24 -7.96
CA ARG A 169 24.45 8.97 -7.11
C ARG A 169 24.40 7.52 -6.62
N ASP A 170 25.45 7.09 -5.95
CA ASP A 170 25.58 5.69 -5.51
C ASP A 170 24.45 5.22 -4.59
N THR A 171 23.80 6.13 -3.85
CA THR A 171 22.74 5.82 -2.88
C THR A 171 21.47 6.65 -3.04
N GLU A 172 21.43 7.63 -3.95
CA GLU A 172 20.32 8.58 -4.05
C GLU A 172 20.17 9.13 -5.47
N VAL A 173 18.98 9.68 -5.78
CA VAL A 173 18.72 10.41 -7.01
C VAL A 173 18.28 11.82 -6.63
N GLY A 174 19.03 12.82 -7.08
CA GLY A 174 18.73 14.23 -6.85
C GLY A 174 18.11 14.87 -8.08
N VAL A 175 17.17 15.79 -7.86
CA VAL A 175 16.57 16.63 -8.92
C VAL A 175 16.91 18.08 -8.63
N LYS A 176 17.51 18.77 -9.60
CA LYS A 176 17.87 20.20 -9.51
C LYS A 176 17.15 21.00 -10.58
N TYR A 177 16.87 22.26 -10.26
CA TYR A 177 16.15 23.17 -11.15
C TYR A 177 17.04 24.36 -11.51
N ARG A 178 17.15 24.66 -12.82
CA ARG A 178 17.84 25.88 -13.26
C ARG A 178 16.85 27.03 -13.31
N ILE A 179 16.98 28.01 -12.43
CA ILE A 179 16.09 29.19 -12.34
C ILE A 179 16.92 30.42 -12.68
N ASP A 180 16.49 31.22 -13.65
CA ASP A 180 17.16 32.47 -14.05
C ASP A 180 18.69 32.33 -14.30
N GLY A 181 19.12 31.15 -14.76
CA GLY A 181 20.51 30.85 -15.08
C GLY A 181 21.36 30.30 -13.93
N SER A 182 20.85 30.23 -12.69
CA SER A 182 21.52 29.54 -11.57
C SER A 182 20.90 28.16 -11.32
N LEU A 183 21.74 27.18 -10.98
CA LEU A 183 21.26 25.86 -10.52
C LEU A 183 20.89 25.96 -9.05
N ASN A 184 19.65 25.59 -8.73
CA ASN A 184 19.14 25.50 -7.37
C ASN A 184 18.76 24.04 -7.07
N GLU A 185 19.03 23.62 -5.84
CA GLU A 185 18.65 22.31 -5.30
C GLU A 185 17.20 22.32 -4.82
#